data_AF-A0A8S3J4V1-F1
#
_entry.id   AF-A0A8S3J4V1-F1
#
_cell.length_a   1.000
_cell.length_b   1.000
_cell.length_c   1.000
_cell.angle_alpha   90.00
_cell.angle_beta   90.00
_cell.angle_gamma   90.00
#
_symmetry.space_group_name_H-M   'P 1'
#
loop_
_entity.id
_entity.type
_entity.pdbx_description
1 polymer ?
#
loop_
_entity_poly.entity_id
_entity_poly.type
_entity_poly.pdbx_seq_one_letter_code
_entity_poly.pdbx_strand_id
1 'polypeptide(L)'
;MSNSSNRLELRLKEREDEYTRYEQFYVLVGTFNVNNKSTPPNILLEQWFSQATENRESEKNKIPDIIAVGFQEIDTSGGAYIYDDKKKEDDWERIVRKTIAACYEENNTENIQFTLLNRIKLV
;
A
#
# COMPACT_ATOMS: atom_id res chain seq x y z
N MET A 1 -10.35 39.60 -7.50
CA MET A 1 -11.39 38.59 -7.15
C MET A 1 -10.78 37.47 -6.29
N SER A 2 -10.32 37.74 -5.05
CA SER A 2 -9.51 36.73 -4.31
C SER A 2 -9.61 36.69 -2.77
N ASN A 3 -10.67 37.21 -2.14
CA ASN A 3 -10.77 37.16 -0.66
C ASN A 3 -12.00 36.41 -0.10
N SER A 4 -13.04 36.19 -0.90
CA SER A 4 -14.28 35.58 -0.41
C SER A 4 -14.22 34.06 -0.32
N SER A 5 -13.56 33.39 -1.27
CA SER A 5 -13.46 31.92 -1.30
C SER A 5 -12.66 31.36 -0.11
N ASN A 6 -11.52 31.97 0.22
CA ASN A 6 -10.72 31.59 1.39
C ASN A 6 -11.49 31.70 2.72
N ARG A 7 -12.41 32.67 2.85
CA ARG A 7 -13.21 32.83 4.08
C ARG A 7 -14.24 31.73 4.25
N LEU A 8 -14.81 31.23 3.16
CA LEU A 8 -15.77 30.13 3.20
C LEU A 8 -15.08 28.82 3.55
N GLU A 9 -13.92 28.54 2.96
CA GLU A 9 -13.13 27.35 3.28
C GLU A 9 -12.73 27.30 4.76
N LEU A 10 -12.27 28.44 5.31
CA LEU A 10 -11.98 28.56 6.75
C LEU A 10 -13.21 28.28 7.61
N ARG A 11 -14.36 28.88 7.28
CA ARG A 11 -15.61 28.71 8.03
C ARG A 11 -16.17 27.29 7.97
N LEU A 12 -16.01 26.61 6.83
CA LEU A 12 -16.38 25.22 6.68
C LEU A 12 -15.47 24.35 7.56
N LYS A 13 -14.16 24.55 7.47
CA LYS A 13 -13.19 23.81 8.28
C LYS A 13 -13.40 23.97 9.80
N GLU A 14 -13.78 25.16 10.27
CA GLU A 14 -14.15 25.39 11.68
C GLU A 14 -15.35 24.55 12.15
N ARG A 15 -16.21 24.10 11.22
CA ARG A 15 -17.45 23.36 11.47
C ARG A 15 -17.39 21.94 10.92
N GLU A 16 -16.19 21.42 10.68
CA GLU A 16 -15.97 20.10 10.07
C GLU A 16 -16.70 18.98 10.82
N ASP A 17 -16.75 19.06 12.15
CA ASP A 17 -17.43 18.09 13.01
C ASP A 17 -18.95 18.02 12.79
N GLU A 18 -19.57 19.05 12.18
CA GLU A 18 -21.01 19.06 11.90
C GLU A 18 -21.38 18.23 10.66
N TYR A 19 -20.41 17.92 9.80
CA TYR A 19 -20.65 17.26 8.52
C TYR A 19 -19.66 16.12 8.22
N THR A 20 -18.78 15.78 9.15
CA THR A 20 -17.84 14.66 9.03
C THR A 20 -17.96 13.68 10.20
N ARG A 21 -17.40 12.49 10.03
CA ARG A 21 -17.20 11.52 11.11
C ARG A 21 -15.76 11.03 11.09
N TYR A 22 -15.20 10.79 12.26
CA TYR A 22 -13.89 10.19 12.40
C TYR A 22 -14.03 8.67 12.51
N GLU A 23 -13.30 7.96 11.66
CA GLU A 23 -13.20 6.50 11.69
C GLU A 23 -11.72 6.12 11.81
N GLN A 24 -11.44 5.04 12.53
CA GLN A 24 -10.08 4.52 12.63
C GLN A 24 -9.81 3.53 11.50
N PHE A 25 -8.73 3.75 10.76
CA PHE A 25 -8.24 2.82 9.74
C PHE A 25 -6.94 2.17 10.19
N TYR A 26 -6.78 0.89 9.86
CA TYR A 26 -5.53 0.17 10.02
C TYR A 26 -4.74 0.19 8.72
N VAL A 27 -3.58 0.85 8.74
CA VAL A 27 -2.69 0.98 7.59
C VAL A 27 -1.44 0.15 7.83
N LEU A 28 -1.22 -0.85 6.98
CA LEU A 28 0.02 -1.62 6.94
C LEU A 28 1.00 -0.94 5.99
N VAL A 29 2.19 -0.60 6.49
CA VAL A 29 3.24 0.05 5.70
C VAL A 29 4.51 -0.80 5.70
N GLY A 30 5.02 -1.10 4.52
CA GLY A 30 6.24 -1.88 4.33
C GLY A 30 7.21 -1.22 3.36
N THR A 31 8.50 -1.35 3.63
CA THR A 31 9.57 -0.97 2.69
C THR A 31 10.52 -2.14 2.45
N PHE A 32 10.96 -2.34 1.21
CA PHE A 32 11.93 -3.40 0.88
C PHE A 32 12.90 -2.97 -0.23
N ASN A 33 14.20 -2.92 0.11
CA ASN A 33 15.26 -2.83 -0.87
C ASN A 33 15.52 -4.21 -1.48
N VAL A 34 15.23 -4.36 -2.77
CA VAL A 34 15.33 -5.65 -3.47
C VAL A 34 16.67 -5.85 -4.18
N ASN A 35 17.58 -4.88 -4.13
CA ASN A 35 18.94 -4.96 -4.67
C ASN A 35 18.99 -5.54 -6.09
N ASN A 36 18.18 -4.98 -6.99
CA ASN A 36 18.04 -5.32 -8.41
C ASN A 36 17.62 -6.78 -8.68
N LYS A 37 17.13 -7.50 -7.66
CA LYS A 37 16.71 -8.89 -7.80
C LYS A 37 15.35 -8.99 -8.49
N SER A 38 15.28 -9.89 -9.46
CA SER A 38 14.01 -10.37 -10.00
C SER A 38 13.36 -11.29 -8.99
N THR A 39 12.04 -11.35 -9.03
CA THR A 39 11.30 -12.24 -8.15
C THR A 39 11.46 -13.71 -8.56
N PRO A 40 11.80 -14.61 -7.62
CA PRO A 40 11.78 -16.04 -7.86
C PRO A 40 10.38 -16.55 -8.22
N PRO A 41 10.25 -17.59 -9.06
CA PRO A 41 8.97 -18.22 -9.31
C PRO A 41 8.40 -18.80 -8.01
N ASN A 42 7.09 -18.59 -7.79
CA ASN A 42 6.31 -19.15 -6.67
C ASN A 42 6.71 -18.66 -5.27
N ILE A 43 7.42 -17.53 -5.14
CA ILE A 43 7.66 -16.93 -3.82
C ILE A 43 6.49 -16.04 -3.41
N LEU A 44 6.13 -16.11 -2.13
CA LEU A 44 5.22 -15.18 -1.45
C LEU A 44 5.97 -14.51 -0.30
N LEU A 45 5.55 -13.30 0.04
CA LEU A 45 6.16 -12.50 1.11
C LEU A 45 5.39 -12.67 2.44
N GLU A 46 4.79 -13.83 2.68
CA GLU A 46 3.81 -14.05 3.77
C GLU A 46 4.34 -13.62 5.12
N GLN A 47 5.58 -13.98 5.47
CA GLN A 47 6.21 -13.58 6.72
C GLN A 47 6.27 -12.07 6.90
N TRP A 48 6.46 -11.32 5.81
CA TRP A 48 6.51 -9.87 5.86
C TRP A 48 5.14 -9.25 6.12
N PHE A 49 4.08 -9.87 5.59
CA PHE A 49 2.70 -9.42 5.79
C PHE A 49 2.08 -9.94 7.10
N SER A 50 2.47 -11.12 7.58
CA SER A 50 1.94 -11.76 8.80
C SER A 50 2.58 -11.18 10.07
N GLN A 51 3.92 -11.07 10.11
CA GLN A 51 4.65 -10.63 11.31
C GLN A 51 4.36 -9.17 11.68
N ALA A 52 3.90 -8.36 10.72
CA ALA A 52 3.46 -7.01 11.00
C ALA A 52 2.30 -6.97 12.01
N THR A 53 1.46 -8.01 12.04
CA THR A 53 0.33 -8.14 12.97
C THR A 53 0.66 -8.92 14.25
N GLU A 54 1.77 -9.69 14.26
CA GLU A 54 2.12 -10.58 15.38
C GLU A 54 2.69 -9.84 16.60
N ASN A 55 3.36 -8.70 16.40
CA ASN A 55 4.03 -7.94 17.46
C ASN A 55 3.05 -7.21 18.41
N ARG A 56 1.74 -7.27 18.14
CA ARG A 56 0.70 -6.65 18.94
C ARG A 56 -0.45 -7.62 19.10
N GLU A 57 -0.60 -8.14 20.31
CA GLU A 57 -1.57 -9.18 20.64
C GLU A 57 -3.03 -8.76 20.34
N SER A 58 -3.33 -7.46 20.42
CA SER A 58 -4.61 -6.86 20.05
C SER A 58 -4.86 -6.73 18.53
N GLU A 59 -3.82 -6.89 17.72
CA GLU A 59 -3.86 -6.73 16.25
C GLU A 59 -3.55 -8.05 15.51
N LYS A 60 -3.25 -9.11 16.24
CA LYS A 60 -3.07 -10.47 15.73
C LYS A 60 -4.38 -10.92 15.07
N ASN A 61 -4.39 -10.99 13.74
CA ASN A 61 -5.56 -11.23 12.87
C ASN A 61 -6.38 -9.98 12.44
N LYS A 62 -5.89 -8.77 12.66
CA LYS A 62 -6.55 -7.58 12.09
C LYS A 62 -6.18 -7.44 10.62
N ILE A 63 -7.20 -7.36 9.77
CA ILE A 63 -7.03 -7.12 8.33
C ILE A 63 -6.76 -5.63 8.11
N PRO A 64 -5.71 -5.26 7.37
CA PRO A 64 -5.46 -3.87 6.99
C PRO A 64 -6.53 -3.33 6.05
N ASP A 65 -7.00 -2.11 6.30
CA ASP A 65 -7.86 -1.36 5.39
C ASP A 65 -7.05 -0.82 4.20
N ILE A 66 -5.79 -0.43 4.48
CA ILE A 66 -4.86 0.09 3.47
C ILE A 66 -3.51 -0.62 3.64
N ILE A 67 -2.94 -1.03 2.52
CA ILE A 67 -1.60 -1.61 2.44
C ILE A 67 -0.76 -0.71 1.54
N ALA A 68 0.31 -0.15 2.09
CA ALA A 68 1.27 0.69 1.36
C ALA A 68 2.64 0.01 1.36
N VAL A 69 3.14 -0.32 0.16
CA VAL A 69 4.42 -0.99 -0.02
C VAL A 69 5.34 -0.14 -0.88
N GLY A 70 6.53 0.17 -0.36
CA GLY A 70 7.61 0.82 -1.09
C GLY A 70 8.73 -0.17 -1.42
N PHE A 71 9.21 -0.13 -2.65
CA PHE A 71 10.39 -0.90 -3.06
C PHE A 71 11.52 0.04 -3.47
N GLN A 72 12.76 -0.33 -3.12
CA GLN A 72 13.97 0.37 -3.57
C GLN A 72 14.83 -0.55 -4.44
N GLU A 73 15.60 0.05 -5.35
CA GLU A 73 16.54 -0.65 -6.22
C GLU A 73 15.89 -1.79 -7.03
N ILE A 74 14.63 -1.65 -7.45
CA ILE A 74 13.96 -2.67 -8.30
C ILE A 74 14.77 -2.93 -9.57
N ASP A 75 15.18 -1.85 -10.23
CA ASP A 75 16.06 -1.90 -11.38
C ASP A 75 17.17 -0.86 -11.24
N THR A 76 18.41 -1.34 -11.12
CA THR A 76 19.60 -0.49 -11.04
C THR A 76 20.40 -0.48 -12.34
N SER A 77 19.86 -1.09 -13.41
CA SER A 77 20.48 -1.04 -14.72
C SER A 77 20.44 0.39 -15.28
N GLY A 78 21.53 0.83 -15.92
CA GLY A 78 21.56 2.13 -16.59
C GLY A 78 20.48 2.25 -17.69
N GLY A 79 20.00 1.11 -18.20
CA GLY A 79 18.89 1.02 -19.14
C GLY A 79 17.54 1.36 -18.51
N ALA A 80 17.27 1.03 -17.25
CA ALA A 80 15.99 1.33 -16.61
C ALA A 80 15.76 2.82 -16.29
N TYR A 81 16.83 3.61 -16.29
CA TYR A 81 16.75 5.06 -16.24
C TYR A 81 16.40 5.68 -17.61
N ILE A 82 16.79 5.01 -18.71
CA ILE A 82 16.67 5.53 -20.09
C ILE A 82 15.45 4.94 -20.81
N TYR A 83 15.13 3.69 -20.53
CA TYR A 83 14.04 2.90 -21.09
C TYR A 83 13.08 2.53 -19.96
N ASP A 84 11.80 2.81 -20.16
CA ASP A 84 10.72 2.52 -19.20
C ASP A 84 10.36 1.01 -19.21
N ASP A 85 11.34 0.15 -18.95
CA ASP A 85 11.12 -1.29 -18.80
C ASP A 85 10.52 -1.58 -17.42
N LYS A 86 9.20 -1.79 -17.40
CA LYS A 86 8.41 -2.04 -16.18
C LYS A 86 8.38 -3.49 -15.76
N LYS A 87 9.05 -4.40 -16.47
CA LYS A 87 8.89 -5.84 -16.24
C LYS A 87 9.17 -6.24 -14.78
N LYS A 88 10.24 -5.71 -14.17
CA LYS A 88 10.56 -6.02 -12.77
C LYS A 88 9.55 -5.40 -11.79
N GLU A 89 9.08 -4.19 -12.06
CA GLU A 89 8.06 -3.53 -11.24
C GLU A 89 6.75 -4.35 -11.24
N ASP A 90 6.33 -4.82 -12.41
CA ASP A 90 5.13 -5.65 -12.59
C ASP A 90 5.27 -7.02 -11.92
N ASP A 91 6.48 -7.60 -11.99
CA ASP A 91 6.79 -8.87 -11.33
C ASP A 91 6.71 -8.75 -9.80
N TRP A 92 7.21 -7.65 -9.22
CA TRP A 92 7.12 -7.38 -7.78
C TRP A 92 5.68 -7.04 -7.33
N GLU A 93 4.96 -6.20 -8.08
CA GLU A 93 3.55 -5.89 -7.80
C GLU A 93 2.70 -7.17 -7.80
N ARG A 94 2.89 -8.03 -8.80
CA ARG A 94 2.18 -9.30 -8.91
C ARG A 94 2.37 -10.20 -7.69
N ILE A 95 3.58 -10.27 -7.13
CA ILE A 95 3.85 -11.07 -5.93
C ILE A 95 3.23 -10.45 -4.68
N VAL A 96 3.24 -9.12 -4.55
CA VAL A 96 2.53 -8.44 -3.47
C VAL A 96 1.04 -8.75 -3.53
N ARG A 97 0.40 -8.63 -4.70
CA ARG A 97 -1.03 -8.94 -4.87
C ARG A 97 -1.33 -10.40 -4.52
N LYS A 98 -0.51 -11.35 -4.99
CA LYS A 98 -0.67 -12.77 -4.64
C LYS A 98 -0.50 -13.04 -3.15
N THR A 99 0.48 -12.39 -2.51
CA THR A 99 0.76 -12.56 -1.09
C THR A 99 -0.41 -12.03 -0.25
N ILE A 100 -0.95 -10.85 -0.59
CA ILE A 100 -2.12 -10.26 0.07
C ILE A 100 -3.32 -11.20 -0.06
N ALA A 101 -3.58 -11.74 -1.26
CA ALA A 101 -4.66 -12.70 -1.49
C ALA A 101 -4.53 -13.94 -0.61
N ALA A 102 -3.34 -14.56 -0.58
CA ALA A 102 -3.06 -15.73 0.26
C ALA A 102 -3.18 -15.44 1.77
N CYS A 103 -2.77 -14.25 2.21
CA CYS A 103 -2.81 -13.89 3.63
C CYS A 103 -4.22 -13.52 4.11
N TYR A 104 -4.99 -12.77 3.30
CA TYR A 104 -6.19 -12.07 3.78
C TYR A 104 -7.48 -12.37 3.00
N GLU A 105 -7.40 -12.80 1.73
CA GLU A 105 -8.59 -13.08 0.91
C GLU A 105 -9.07 -14.53 1.06
N GLU A 106 -8.16 -15.51 1.18
CA GLU A 106 -8.53 -16.93 1.32
C GLU A 106 -8.90 -17.35 2.76
N ASN A 107 -8.49 -16.58 3.76
CA ASN A 107 -8.63 -16.96 5.18
C ASN A 107 -9.94 -16.47 5.85
N ASN A 108 -10.86 -15.82 5.13
CA ASN A 108 -12.01 -15.15 5.77
C ASN A 108 -13.39 -15.46 5.17
N THR A 109 -14.41 -15.50 6.02
CA THR A 109 -15.83 -15.77 5.68
C THR A 109 -16.52 -14.63 4.93
N GLU A 110 -15.88 -13.48 4.82
CA GLU A 110 -16.36 -12.32 4.08
C GLU A 110 -15.57 -12.18 2.78
N ASN A 111 -16.24 -11.79 1.70
CA ASN A 111 -15.65 -11.61 0.37
C ASN A 111 -14.74 -10.37 0.38
N ILE A 112 -13.53 -10.52 0.92
CA ILE A 112 -12.53 -9.46 1.01
C ILE A 112 -11.79 -9.41 -0.33
N GLN A 113 -11.70 -8.21 -0.90
CA GLN A 113 -11.02 -7.98 -2.15
C GLN A 113 -10.14 -6.73 -2.04
N PHE A 114 -8.85 -6.88 -2.26
CA PHE A 114 -7.94 -5.74 -2.35
C PHE A 114 -7.87 -5.20 -3.78
N THR A 115 -8.03 -3.88 -3.90
CA THR A 115 -7.88 -3.15 -5.17
C THR A 115 -6.65 -2.27 -5.12
N LEU A 116 -5.87 -2.25 -6.20
CA LEU A 116 -4.73 -1.34 -6.32
C LEU A 116 -5.26 0.10 -6.42
N LEU A 117 -5.00 0.90 -5.38
CA LEU A 117 -5.43 2.30 -5.34
C LEU A 117 -4.53 3.19 -6.20
N ASN A 118 -3.22 3.02 -6.09
CA ASN A 118 -2.27 3.83 -6.83
C ASN A 118 -0.90 3.13 -6.97
N ARG A 119 -0.24 3.36 -8.11
CA ARG A 119 1.18 3.05 -8.32
C ARG A 119 1.91 4.37 -8.59
N ILE A 120 2.88 4.69 -7.74
CA ILE A 120 3.70 5.90 -7.89
C ILE A 120 5.16 5.48 -8.03
N LYS A 121 5.83 6.00 -9.06
CA LYS A 121 7.29 5.94 -9.20
C LYS A 121 7.87 7.24 -8.66
N LEU A 122 8.62 7.15 -7.58
CA LEU A 122 9.37 8.28 -7.03
C LEU A 122 10.72 8.30 -7.76
N VAL A 123 10.88 9.28 -8.67
CA VAL A 123 12.11 9.54 -9.43
C VAL A 123 12.92 10.61 -8.72
#